data_AF-A0A9X1WA21-F1
#
_entry.id   AF-A0A9X1WA21-F1
#
_cell.length_a   1.000
_cell.length_b   1.000
_cell.length_c   1.000
_cell.angle_alpha   90.00
_cell.angle_beta   90.00
_cell.angle_gamma   90.00
#
_symmetry.space_group_name_H-M   'P 1'
#
loop_
_entity.id
_entity.type
_entity.pdbx_description
1 polymer ?
#
loop_
_entity_poly.entity_id
_entity_poly.type
_entity_poly.pdbx_seq_one_letter_code
_entity_poly.pdbx_strand_id
1 'polypeptide(L)' 'MSDNNQNQASGLENAPQDVQLAVDLIFLLESNEVDPNVALSALEMVKQDLQRKLQANSD' A
#
# COMPACT_ATOMS: atom_id res chain seq x y z
N MET A 1 21.17 33.93 5.78
CA MET A 1 20.45 33.01 6.68
C MET A 1 19.93 31.90 5.80
N SER A 2 20.46 30.70 5.99
CA SER A 2 20.19 29.54 5.13
C SER A 2 19.08 28.73 5.80
N ASP A 3 17.83 28.94 5.39
CA ASP A 3 16.74 28.06 5.79
C ASP A 3 16.73 26.84 4.88
N ASN A 4 17.50 25.85 5.30
CA ASN A 4 17.56 24.52 4.71
C ASN A 4 16.36 23.71 5.24
N ASN A 5 15.21 23.81 4.58
CA ASN A 5 14.05 22.97 4.85
C ASN A 5 13.51 22.34 3.56
N GLN A 6 14.39 21.62 2.85
CA GLN A 6 14.03 20.74 1.75
C GLN A 6 14.22 19.27 2.19
N ASN A 7 13.40 18.74 3.10
CA ASN A 7 13.23 17.28 3.19
C ASN A 7 12.04 16.84 4.06
N GLN A 8 10.81 16.99 3.58
CA GLN A 8 9.66 16.26 4.17
C GLN A 8 8.77 15.59 3.11
N ALA A 9 9.21 15.56 1.85
CA ALA A 9 8.49 14.87 0.76
C ALA A 9 9.23 13.63 0.21
N SER A 10 10.54 13.52 0.43
CA SER A 10 11.41 12.65 -0.39
C SER A 10 11.47 11.17 -0.02
N GLY A 11 10.68 10.72 0.95
CA GLY A 11 10.71 9.33 1.43
C GLY A 11 9.77 8.39 0.66
N LEU A 12 8.56 8.85 0.36
CA LEU A 12 7.52 8.02 -0.26
C LEU A 12 7.65 7.97 -1.78
N GLU A 13 7.99 9.09 -2.42
CA GLU A 13 8.16 9.19 -3.88
C GLU A 13 9.33 8.34 -4.43
N ASN A 14 10.31 8.03 -3.57
CA ASN A 14 11.45 7.16 -3.91
C ASN A 14 11.32 5.74 -3.33
N ALA A 15 10.22 5.41 -2.66
CA ALA A 15 10.02 4.09 -2.08
C ALA A 15 9.76 3.03 -3.17
N PRO A 16 10.03 1.74 -2.90
CA PRO A 16 9.58 0.66 -3.77
C PRO A 16 8.07 0.72 -4.06
N GLN A 17 7.65 0.28 -5.25
CA GLN A 17 6.25 0.41 -5.71
C GLN A 17 5.25 -0.29 -4.78
N ASP A 18 5.62 -1.44 -4.22
CA ASP A 18 4.86 -2.18 -3.24
C ASP A 18 4.68 -1.41 -1.92
N VAL A 19 5.72 -0.69 -1.49
CA VAL A 19 5.67 0.17 -0.30
C VAL A 19 4.75 1.38 -0.54
N GLN A 20 4.86 2.03 -1.70
CA GLN A 20 3.97 3.15 -2.06
C GLN A 20 2.50 2.69 -2.08
N LEU A 21 2.23 1.57 -2.74
CA LEU A 21 0.89 1.00 -2.83
C LEU A 21 0.34 0.62 -1.45
N ALA A 22 1.16 0.08 -0.56
CA ALA A 22 0.73 -0.24 0.80
C ALA A 22 0.31 1.02 1.57
N VAL A 23 1.04 2.13 1.43
CA VAL A 23 0.71 3.41 2.07
C VAL A 23 -0.60 3.97 1.52
N ASP A 24 -0.79 3.95 0.20
CA ASP A 24 -2.04 4.40 -0.44
C ASP A 24 -3.24 3.58 0.02
N LEU A 25 -3.08 2.24 0.13
CA LEU A 25 -4.13 1.35 0.62
C LEU A 25 -4.49 1.61 2.08
N ILE A 26 -3.49 1.83 2.95
CA ILE A 26 -3.73 2.18 4.35
C ILE A 26 -4.51 3.49 4.44
N PHE A 27 -4.06 4.52 3.73
CA PHE A 27 -4.75 5.81 3.69
C PHE A 27 -6.21 5.68 3.23
N LEU A 28 -6.46 4.88 2.20
CA LEU A 28 -7.81 4.65 1.70
C LEU A 28 -8.70 3.94 2.73
N LEU A 29 -8.18 2.92 3.42
CA LEU A 29 -8.93 2.17 4.44
C LEU A 29 -9.27 3.05 5.64
N GLU A 30 -8.31 3.85 6.11
CA GLU A 30 -8.52 4.79 7.21
C GLU A 30 -9.52 5.89 6.84
N SER A 31 -9.40 6.45 5.63
CA SER A 31 -10.31 7.50 5.12
C SER A 31 -11.75 7.03 4.97
N ASN A 32 -11.96 5.72 4.81
CA ASN A 32 -13.29 5.10 4.75
C ASN A 32 -13.72 4.48 6.08
N GLU A 33 -13.00 4.74 7.17
CA GLU A 33 -13.28 4.23 8.52
C GLU A 33 -13.45 2.70 8.57
N VAL A 34 -12.69 1.97 7.76
CA VAL A 34 -12.77 0.52 7.67
C VAL A 34 -12.14 -0.10 8.93
N ASP A 35 -12.89 -0.98 9.61
CA ASP A 35 -12.37 -1.71 10.77
C ASP A 35 -11.10 -2.51 10.39
N PRO A 36 -10.01 -2.42 11.16
CA PRO A 36 -8.77 -3.11 10.84
C PRO A 36 -8.90 -4.63 10.66
N ASN A 37 -9.80 -5.29 11.41
CA ASN A 37 -10.01 -6.73 11.26
C ASN A 37 -10.72 -7.05 9.95
N VAL A 38 -11.68 -6.22 9.55
CA VAL A 38 -12.36 -6.33 8.25
C VAL A 38 -11.36 -6.07 7.11
N ALA A 39 -10.53 -5.04 7.24
CA ALA A 39 -9.48 -4.73 6.27
C ALA A 39 -8.50 -5.89 6.09
N LEU A 40 -7.99 -6.46 7.19
CA LEU A 40 -7.08 -7.62 7.13
C LEU A 40 -7.73 -8.83 6.47
N SER A 41 -8.99 -9.13 6.82
CA SER A 41 -9.74 -10.22 6.19
C SER A 41 -9.90 -10.01 4.68
N ALA A 42 -10.21 -8.79 4.24
CA ALA A 42 -10.35 -8.46 2.82
C ALA A 42 -9.00 -8.55 2.09
N LEU A 43 -7.93 -8.03 2.68
CA LEU A 43 -6.58 -8.08 2.11
C LEU A 43 -6.08 -9.52 1.93
N GLU A 44 -6.41 -10.44 2.84
CA GLU A 44 -6.06 -11.86 2.67
C GLU A 44 -6.80 -12.48 1.47
N MET A 45 -8.07 -12.14 1.24
CA MET A 45 -8.80 -12.58 0.05
C MET A 45 -8.19 -12.03 -1.24
N VAL A 46 -7.83 -10.74 -1.26
CA VAL A 46 -7.16 -10.09 -2.40
C VAL A 46 -5.82 -10.76 -2.69
N LYS A 47 -5.00 -11.01 -1.66
CA LYS A 47 -3.72 -11.70 -1.77
C LYS A 47 -3.89 -13.09 -2.39
N GLN A 48 -4.86 -13.88 -1.91
CA GLN A 48 -5.14 -15.20 -2.47
C GLN A 48 -5.56 -15.12 -3.94
N ASP A 49 -6.35 -14.11 -4.32
CA ASP A 49 -6.75 -13.90 -5.71
C ASP A 49 -5.56 -13.56 -6.63
N LEU A 50 -4.68 -12.67 -6.17
CA LEU A 50 -3.44 -12.32 -6.89
C LEU A 50 -2.51 -13.53 -7.03
N GLN A 51 -2.37 -14.35 -5.97
CA GLN A 51 -1.60 -15.58 -6.02
C GLN A 51 -2.16 -16.57 -7.06
N ARG A 52 -3.48 -16.75 -7.11
CA ARG A 52 -4.13 -17.59 -8.13
C ARG A 52 -3.87 -17.07 -9.54
N LYS A 53 -3.92 -15.76 -9.76
CA LYS A 53 -3.61 -15.14 -11.06
C LYS A 53 -2.15 -15.36 -11.48
N LEU A 54 -1.20 -15.28 -10.55
CA LEU A 54 0.20 -15.57 -10.83
C LEU A 54 0.42 -17.04 -11.21
N GLN A 55 -0.28 -17.96 -10.54
CA GLN A 55 -0.23 -19.39 -10.86
C GLN A 55 -0.86 -19.69 -12.22
N ALA A 56 -2.02 -19.09 -12.53
CA ALA A 56 -2.70 -19.28 -13.81
C ALA A 56 -1.94 -18.70 -15.02
N ASN A 57 -1.05 -17.73 -14.81
CA ASN A 57 -0.19 -17.17 -15.86
C ASN A 57 1.13 -17.95 -16.03
N SER A 58 1.32 -19.07 -15.33
CA SER A 58 2.51 -19.91 -15.37
C SER A 58 2.32 -21.21 -16.19
N ASP A 59 1.15 -21.41 -16.80
CA ASP A 59 0.82 -22.50 -17.73
C ASP A 59 0.73 -21.97 -19.18
#